data_AF-A0A535WQA3-F1
#
_entry.id   AF-A0A535WQA3-F1
#
_cell.length_a   1.000
_cell.length_b   1.000
_cell.length_c   1.000
_cell.angle_alpha   90.00
_cell.angle_beta   90.00
_cell.angle_gamma   90.00
#
_symmetry.space_group_name_H-M   'P 1'
#
loop_
_entity.id
_entity.type
_entity.pdbx_description
1 polymer ?
#
loop_
_entity_poly.entity_id
_entity_poly.type
_entity_poly.pdbx_seq_one_letter_code
_entity_poly.pdbx_strand_id
1 'polypeptide(L)'
;GLPIKSAQDWALGMDVHPGERVMWITDMGWVMGPLLVFGSLMLGGTAVFYDGAPDHPNPARVWAVAERQGVTHLGISPTLTRVLMASGERAVPPTPISALRVLASTGEPWTPEAWTWLFSRRDPGVSPGPFPASMPRSSTNRVSRSVARWASSWFVSHTWG
;
A
#
# COMPACT_ATOMS: atom_id res chain seq x y z
N GLY A 1 -14.71 -1.44 -18.66
CA GLY A 1 -13.33 -1.25 -19.15
C GLY A 1 -12.37 -1.09 -18.00
N LEU A 2 -11.06 -1.22 -18.23
CA LEU A 2 -10.01 -1.18 -17.21
C LEU A 2 -10.11 0.03 -16.24
N PRO A 3 -10.38 1.27 -16.69
CA PRO A 3 -10.47 2.41 -15.77
C PRO A 3 -11.62 2.29 -14.75
N ILE A 4 -12.82 1.88 -15.20
CA ILE A 4 -13.98 1.68 -14.32
C ILE A 4 -13.71 0.58 -13.31
N LYS A 5 -13.07 -0.52 -13.75
CA LYS A 5 -12.71 -1.62 -12.85
C LYS A 5 -11.71 -1.16 -11.79
N SER A 6 -10.68 -0.42 -12.21
CA SER A 6 -9.71 0.20 -11.28
C SER A 6 -10.41 1.09 -10.25
N ALA A 7 -11.34 1.94 -10.67
CA ALA A 7 -12.08 2.80 -9.74
C ALA A 7 -12.91 1.99 -8.74
N GLN A 8 -13.61 0.93 -9.18
CA GLN A 8 -14.35 0.03 -8.28
C GLN A 8 -13.42 -0.64 -7.27
N ASP A 9 -12.26 -1.09 -7.71
CA ASP A 9 -11.27 -1.78 -6.89
C ASP A 9 -10.66 -0.87 -5.83
N TRP A 10 -10.45 0.39 -6.17
CA TRP A 10 -9.91 1.38 -5.25
C TRP A 10 -10.97 1.85 -4.26
N ALA A 11 -12.21 2.06 -4.70
CA ALA A 11 -13.31 2.44 -3.83
C ALA A 11 -13.67 1.31 -2.85
N LEU A 12 -13.89 0.09 -3.36
CA LEU A 12 -14.39 -1.03 -2.55
C LEU A 12 -13.27 -1.79 -1.85
N GLY A 13 -12.15 -1.96 -2.55
CA GLY A 13 -11.00 -2.71 -2.08
C GLY A 13 -10.12 -1.85 -1.20
N MET A 14 -9.90 -0.57 -1.48
CA MET A 14 -8.97 0.28 -0.71
C MET A 14 -9.67 1.34 0.14
N ASP A 15 -10.99 1.47 0.07
CA ASP A 15 -11.74 2.51 0.80
C ASP A 15 -11.33 3.94 0.40
N VAL A 16 -11.03 4.13 -0.89
CA VAL A 16 -10.64 5.45 -1.44
C VAL A 16 -11.87 6.33 -1.66
N HIS A 17 -11.80 7.55 -1.17
CA HIS A 17 -12.84 8.58 -1.22
C HIS A 17 -12.39 9.84 -1.98
N PRO A 18 -13.33 10.70 -2.42
CA PRO A 18 -13.01 12.00 -3.00
C PRO A 18 -12.12 12.85 -2.07
N GLY A 19 -11.13 13.53 -2.64
CA GLY A 19 -10.16 14.36 -1.89
C GLY A 19 -8.99 13.59 -1.28
N GLU A 20 -9.01 12.25 -1.28
CA GLU A 20 -7.90 11.45 -0.77
C GLU A 20 -6.71 11.41 -1.74
N ARG A 21 -5.52 11.15 -1.17
CA ARG A 21 -4.24 11.28 -1.88
C ARG A 21 -3.54 9.93 -1.86
N VAL A 22 -3.38 9.33 -3.03
CA VAL A 22 -2.85 7.98 -3.15
C VAL A 22 -1.48 8.02 -3.79
N MET A 23 -0.53 7.34 -3.16
CA MET A 23 0.83 7.17 -3.65
C MET A 23 1.12 5.68 -3.79
N TRP A 24 1.71 5.30 -4.91
CA TRP A 24 2.20 3.93 -5.10
C TRP A 24 3.65 3.99 -5.58
N ILE A 25 4.53 3.21 -4.95
CA ILE A 25 5.92 3.11 -5.41
C ILE A 25 5.93 2.18 -6.64
N THR A 26 5.76 2.78 -7.82
CA THR A 26 5.66 2.13 -9.12
C THR A 26 5.98 3.13 -10.23
N ASP A 27 6.07 2.63 -11.46
CA ASP A 27 6.26 3.43 -12.67
C ASP A 27 5.20 3.08 -13.72
N MET A 28 5.17 3.82 -14.83
CA MET A 28 4.18 3.62 -15.92
C MET A 28 4.39 2.36 -16.75
N GLY A 29 5.56 1.71 -16.64
CA GLY A 29 5.84 0.43 -17.27
C GLY A 29 5.16 -0.74 -16.55
N TRP A 30 4.78 -0.57 -15.29
CA TRP A 30 4.01 -1.56 -14.52
C TRP A 30 2.52 -1.23 -14.50
N VAL A 31 1.68 -2.26 -14.43
CA VAL A 31 0.22 -2.11 -14.40
C VAL A 31 -0.27 -1.22 -13.25
N MET A 32 0.45 -1.16 -12.12
CA MET A 32 0.08 -0.30 -11.00
C MET A 32 0.21 1.20 -11.31
N GLY A 33 1.05 1.61 -12.27
CA GLY A 33 1.16 3.01 -12.69
C GLY A 33 -0.14 3.55 -13.28
N PRO A 34 -0.68 2.96 -14.35
CA PRO A 34 -1.99 3.33 -14.88
C PRO A 34 -3.14 3.13 -13.89
N LEU A 35 -3.11 2.07 -13.06
CA LEU A 35 -4.15 1.84 -12.04
C LEU A 35 -4.14 2.93 -10.96
N LEU A 36 -2.97 3.47 -10.60
CA LEU A 36 -2.87 4.63 -9.73
C LEU A 36 -3.59 5.84 -10.32
N VAL A 37 -3.38 6.12 -11.62
CA VAL A 37 -4.05 7.23 -12.31
C VAL A 37 -5.56 7.03 -12.35
N PHE A 38 -6.03 5.88 -12.84
CA PHE A 38 -7.47 5.64 -12.98
C PHE A 38 -8.16 5.52 -11.62
N GLY A 39 -7.60 4.73 -10.71
CA GLY A 39 -8.20 4.46 -9.40
C GLY A 39 -8.32 5.71 -8.54
N SER A 40 -7.32 6.60 -8.54
CA SER A 40 -7.39 7.84 -7.77
C SER A 40 -8.24 8.92 -8.44
N LEU A 41 -7.99 9.22 -9.72
CA LEU A 41 -8.59 10.39 -10.38
C LEU A 41 -10.07 10.17 -10.69
N MET A 42 -10.48 8.94 -11.05
CA MET A 42 -11.90 8.66 -11.31
C MET A 42 -12.78 8.73 -10.06
N LEU A 43 -12.18 8.64 -8.87
CA LEU A 43 -12.86 8.78 -7.59
C LEU A 43 -12.77 10.22 -7.04
N GLY A 44 -12.23 11.18 -7.79
CA GLY A 44 -12.03 12.55 -7.33
C GLY A 44 -10.89 12.69 -6.30
N GLY A 45 -9.98 11.72 -6.25
CA GLY A 45 -8.76 11.79 -5.46
C GLY A 45 -7.58 12.42 -6.22
N THR A 46 -6.40 12.35 -5.62
CA THR A 46 -5.13 12.81 -6.19
C THR A 46 -4.15 11.66 -6.35
N ALA A 47 -3.61 11.47 -7.56
CA ALA A 47 -2.46 10.60 -7.80
C ALA A 47 -1.17 11.31 -7.38
N VAL A 48 -0.39 10.71 -6.48
CA VAL A 48 0.94 11.18 -6.08
C VAL A 48 1.98 10.29 -6.72
N PHE A 49 2.79 10.87 -7.60
CA PHE A 49 3.92 10.17 -8.22
C PHE A 49 5.18 10.30 -7.37
N TYR A 50 5.83 9.16 -7.17
CA TYR A 50 7.14 9.09 -6.55
C TYR A 50 8.20 8.92 -7.63
N ASP A 51 9.18 9.82 -7.67
CA ASP A 51 10.29 9.76 -8.62
C ASP A 51 11.65 9.72 -7.91
N GLY A 52 12.53 8.87 -8.44
CA GLY A 52 13.87 8.57 -7.92
C GLY A 52 13.93 7.32 -7.03
N ALA A 53 15.12 7.08 -6.47
CA ALA A 53 15.35 5.91 -5.63
C ALA A 53 14.63 6.06 -4.26
N PRO A 54 14.06 4.97 -3.71
CA PRO A 54 13.33 5.01 -2.44
C PRO A 54 14.23 5.20 -1.21
N ASP A 55 15.53 4.96 -1.35
CA ASP A 55 16.54 4.98 -0.28
C ASP A 55 17.55 6.14 -0.39
N HIS A 56 17.45 6.99 -1.41
CA HIS A 56 18.30 8.15 -1.62
C HIS A 56 17.53 9.47 -1.51
N PRO A 57 18.00 10.49 -0.77
CA PRO A 57 19.29 10.56 -0.08
C PRO A 57 19.31 9.85 1.27
N ASN A 58 18.16 9.38 1.77
CA ASN A 58 18.07 8.57 2.96
C ASN A 58 16.96 7.50 2.86
N PRO A 59 17.06 6.38 3.61
CA PRO A 59 16.07 5.30 3.61
C PRO A 59 14.67 5.70 4.13
N ALA A 60 14.52 6.84 4.80
CA ALA A 60 13.23 7.32 5.26
C ALA A 60 12.49 8.21 4.22
N ARG A 61 13.06 8.39 3.02
CA ARG A 61 12.53 9.34 2.02
C ARG A 61 11.09 9.06 1.63
N VAL A 62 10.72 7.79 1.40
CA VAL A 62 9.34 7.42 1.03
C VAL A 62 8.33 7.97 2.06
N TRP A 63 8.67 7.89 3.34
CA TRP A 63 7.83 8.38 4.44
C TRP A 63 7.80 9.90 4.50
N ALA A 64 8.94 10.56 4.30
CA ALA A 64 9.02 12.01 4.24
C ALA A 64 8.21 12.59 3.06
N VAL A 65 8.15 11.89 1.92
CA VAL A 65 7.29 12.26 0.79
C VAL A 65 5.83 12.05 1.16
N ALA A 66 5.48 10.90 1.73
CA ALA A 66 4.11 10.61 2.14
C ALA A 66 3.55 11.65 3.13
N GLU A 67 4.31 12.02 4.17
CA GLU A 67 3.91 13.04 5.13
C GLU A 67 3.77 14.41 4.47
N ARG A 68 4.79 14.87 3.73
CA ARG A 68 4.78 16.19 3.07
C ARG A 68 3.63 16.33 2.07
N GLN A 69 3.25 15.24 1.42
CA GLN A 69 2.16 15.24 0.45
C GLN A 69 0.81 14.87 1.07
N GLY A 70 0.70 14.64 2.39
CA GLY A 70 -0.57 14.25 3.02
C GLY A 70 -1.16 12.97 2.43
N VAL A 71 -0.31 11.98 2.13
CA VAL A 71 -0.74 10.71 1.52
C VAL A 71 -1.62 9.94 2.50
N THR A 72 -2.81 9.56 2.04
CA THR A 72 -3.76 8.75 2.82
C THR A 72 -3.64 7.27 2.51
N HIS A 73 -3.21 6.92 1.29
CA HIS A 73 -3.04 5.55 0.82
C HIS A 73 -1.64 5.37 0.24
N LEU A 74 -0.87 4.44 0.78
CA LEU A 74 0.48 4.14 0.31
C LEU A 74 0.62 2.68 -0.11
N GLY A 75 0.93 2.47 -1.38
CA GLY A 75 1.33 1.18 -1.93
C GLY A 75 2.84 0.98 -1.92
N ILE A 76 3.28 -0.11 -1.29
CA ILE A 76 4.70 -0.47 -1.16
C ILE A 76 4.88 -1.99 -1.38
N SER A 77 5.89 -2.37 -2.16
CA SER A 77 6.16 -3.79 -2.43
C SER A 77 6.85 -4.49 -1.24
N PRO A 78 6.71 -5.81 -1.09
CA PRO A 78 7.44 -6.55 -0.05
C PRO A 78 8.96 -6.49 -0.26
N THR A 79 9.40 -6.52 -1.52
CA THR A 79 10.82 -6.32 -1.88
C THR A 79 11.35 -4.99 -1.37
N LEU A 80 10.63 -3.89 -1.60
CA LEU A 80 11.07 -2.59 -1.08
C LEU A 80 11.02 -2.57 0.46
N THR A 81 10.01 -3.18 1.07
CA THR A 81 9.94 -3.26 2.53
C THR A 81 11.16 -3.98 3.12
N ARG A 82 11.61 -5.08 2.51
CA ARG A 82 12.84 -5.78 2.92
C ARG A 82 14.10 -4.92 2.78
N VAL A 83 14.21 -4.11 1.72
CA VAL A 83 15.32 -3.15 1.55
C VAL A 83 15.32 -2.10 2.66
N LEU A 84 14.14 -1.57 3.00
CA LEU A 84 13.99 -0.63 4.10
C LEU A 84 14.30 -1.26 5.46
N MET A 85 13.87 -2.51 5.69
CA MET A 85 14.22 -3.28 6.88
C MET A 85 15.73 -3.43 7.05
N ALA A 86 16.46 -3.74 5.98
CA ALA A 86 17.92 -3.87 6.00
C ALA A 86 18.63 -2.56 6.36
N SER A 87 17.98 -1.42 6.13
CA SER A 87 18.49 -0.09 6.52
C SER A 87 18.28 0.25 8.01
N GLY A 88 17.55 -0.60 8.75
CA GLY A 88 17.35 -0.48 10.20
C GLY A 88 16.56 0.76 10.59
N GLU A 89 16.92 1.36 11.73
CA GLU A 89 16.25 2.55 12.29
C GLU A 89 16.25 3.77 11.35
N ARG A 90 17.21 3.86 10.42
CA ARG A 90 17.28 4.96 9.45
C ARG A 90 16.12 4.97 8.43
N ALA A 91 15.43 3.84 8.27
CA ALA A 91 14.27 3.72 7.38
C ALA A 91 12.94 3.89 8.12
N VAL A 92 12.98 4.02 9.44
CA VAL A 92 11.80 4.23 10.28
C VAL A 92 11.51 5.74 10.29
N PRO A 93 10.26 6.17 9.98
CA PRO A 93 9.91 7.56 10.14
C PRO A 93 9.96 7.95 11.62
N PRO A 94 10.42 9.17 11.96
CA PRO A 94 10.56 9.61 13.35
C PRO A 94 9.19 9.75 14.06
N THR A 95 8.12 9.98 13.29
CA THR A 95 6.75 10.09 13.77
C THR A 95 5.81 9.30 12.86
N PRO A 96 4.67 8.81 13.37
CA PRO A 96 3.60 8.28 12.53
C PRO A 96 3.19 9.31 11.48
N ILE A 97 2.81 8.83 10.30
CA ILE A 97 2.36 9.69 9.20
C ILE A 97 0.91 10.02 9.46
N SER A 98 0.64 11.29 9.75
CA SER A 98 -0.64 11.73 10.34
C SER A 98 -1.85 11.46 9.44
N ALA A 99 -1.67 11.61 8.12
CA ALA A 99 -2.73 11.42 7.14
C ALA A 99 -2.90 9.96 6.68
N LEU A 100 -1.94 9.08 6.98
CA LEU A 100 -1.90 7.74 6.38
C LEU A 100 -2.94 6.81 7.02
N ARG A 101 -3.89 6.33 6.21
CA ARG A 101 -4.97 5.41 6.60
C ARG A 101 -4.72 3.97 6.14
N VAL A 102 -4.17 3.81 4.93
CA VAL A 102 -4.04 2.49 4.29
C VAL A 102 -2.61 2.27 3.81
N LEU A 103 -2.06 1.13 4.19
CA LEU A 103 -0.86 0.55 3.60
C LEU A 103 -1.26 -0.68 2.79
N ALA A 104 -0.87 -0.69 1.52
CA ALA A 104 -1.17 -1.76 0.59
C ALA A 104 0.08 -2.24 -0.15
N SER A 105 -0.04 -3.36 -0.85
CA SER A 105 1.08 -4.01 -1.51
C SER A 105 0.68 -4.78 -2.75
N THR A 106 1.62 -4.88 -3.69
CA THR A 106 1.48 -5.56 -4.98
C THR A 106 2.81 -6.19 -5.38
N GLY A 107 2.73 -7.20 -6.24
CA GLY A 107 3.87 -7.79 -6.96
C GLY A 107 4.35 -9.12 -6.40
N GLU A 108 4.36 -9.30 -5.08
CA GLU A 108 4.91 -10.51 -4.45
C GLU A 108 4.16 -10.89 -3.15
N PRO A 109 4.24 -12.15 -2.70
CA PRO A 109 3.79 -12.55 -1.37
C PRO A 109 4.58 -11.90 -0.24
N TRP A 110 3.90 -11.64 0.88
CA TRP A 110 4.51 -11.13 2.10
C TRP A 110 5.23 -12.25 2.89
N THR A 111 6.39 -11.92 3.48
CA THR A 111 6.96 -12.73 4.56
C THR A 111 6.43 -12.23 5.92
N PRO A 112 6.37 -13.08 6.96
CA PRO A 112 5.93 -12.67 8.30
C PRO A 112 6.72 -11.49 8.86
N GLU A 113 8.03 -11.49 8.62
CA GLU A 113 8.97 -10.50 9.15
C GLU A 113 8.73 -9.15 8.49
N ALA A 114 8.57 -9.13 7.16
CA ALA A 114 8.34 -7.90 6.42
C ALA A 114 6.97 -7.29 6.70
N TRP A 115 5.94 -8.13 6.83
CA TRP A 115 4.62 -7.68 7.26
C TRP A 115 4.68 -7.06 8.65
N THR A 116 5.24 -7.80 9.62
CA THR A 116 5.31 -7.33 11.00
C THR A 116 6.10 -6.03 11.10
N TRP A 117 7.26 -5.93 10.45
CA TRP A 117 8.07 -4.72 10.47
C TRP A 117 7.34 -3.51 9.89
N LEU A 118 6.59 -3.68 8.79
CA LEU A 118 5.86 -2.59 8.16
C LEU A 118 4.74 -2.08 9.07
N PHE A 119 3.94 -2.97 9.67
CA PHE A 119 2.74 -2.58 10.42
C PHE A 119 3.01 -2.30 11.90
N SER A 120 3.95 -2.97 12.56
CA SER A 120 4.19 -2.83 14.01
C SER A 120 4.85 -1.51 14.40
N ARG A 121 5.63 -0.91 13.50
CA ARG A 121 6.39 0.33 13.78
C ARG A 121 5.67 1.61 13.33
N ARG A 122 4.48 1.49 12.74
CA ARG A 122 3.80 2.61 12.06
C ARG A 122 2.47 3.01 12.69
N ASP A 123 1.99 2.28 13.70
CA ASP A 123 0.73 2.58 14.35
C ASP A 123 0.71 2.10 15.81
N PRO A 124 0.60 3.00 16.82
CA PRO A 124 0.39 2.62 18.22
C PRO A 124 -0.98 1.97 18.49
N GLY A 125 -1.95 2.09 17.57
CA GLY A 125 -3.34 1.63 17.70
C GLY A 125 -3.74 0.49 16.76
N VAL A 126 -2.98 0.20 15.71
CA VAL A 126 -3.18 -0.98 14.86
C VAL A 126 -2.24 -2.09 15.32
N SER A 127 -2.79 -2.99 16.14
CA SER A 127 -2.15 -4.30 16.32
C SER A 127 -1.96 -4.92 14.93
N PRO A 128 -0.75 -5.39 14.58
CA PRO A 128 -0.57 -6.13 13.34
C PRO A 128 -1.55 -7.29 13.38
N GLY A 129 -2.56 -7.25 12.50
CA GLY A 129 -3.45 -8.39 12.32
C GLY A 129 -2.57 -9.63 12.08
N PRO A 130 -2.97 -10.81 12.58
CA PRO A 130 -2.13 -12.00 12.50
C PRO A 130 -1.65 -12.18 11.06
N PHE A 131 -0.33 -12.39 10.91
CA PHE A 131 0.23 -12.80 9.62
C PHE A 131 -0.62 -13.96 9.08
N PRO A 132 -1.12 -13.92 7.83
CA PRO A 132 -1.98 -14.96 7.31
C PRO A 132 -1.17 -16.25 7.05
N ALA A 133 -0.81 -16.97 8.11
CA ALA A 133 0.03 -18.17 8.08
C ALA A 133 -0.71 -19.41 7.54
N SER A 134 -2.04 -19.38 7.53
CA SER A 134 -2.96 -20.29 6.82
C SER A 134 -4.37 -19.72 7.03
N MET A 135 -5.30 -19.89 6.08
CA MET A 135 -6.68 -19.41 6.25
C MET A 135 -7.60 -20.54 6.75
N PRO A 136 -8.05 -20.54 8.02
CA PRO A 136 -9.25 -21.27 8.40
C PRO A 136 -10.50 -20.42 8.11
N ARG A 137 -11.54 -21.09 7.59
CA ARG A 137 -12.88 -20.54 7.37
C ARG A 137 -13.55 -20.31 8.73
N SER A 138 -13.61 -19.06 9.18
CA SER A 138 -14.76 -18.43 9.86
C SER A 138 -14.36 -17.41 10.94
N SER A 139 -15.05 -16.26 10.90
CA SER A 139 -15.18 -15.19 11.90
C SER A 139 -14.04 -14.14 12.09
N THR A 140 -14.51 -12.87 12.14
CA THR A 140 -13.99 -11.66 12.82
C THR A 140 -13.25 -10.54 12.05
N ASN A 141 -13.94 -9.39 11.95
CA ASN A 141 -13.60 -8.02 11.49
C ASN A 141 -13.52 -7.70 9.99
N ARG A 142 -14.34 -6.72 9.57
CA ARG A 142 -14.91 -6.53 8.22
C ARG A 142 -14.18 -5.51 7.33
N VAL A 143 -13.25 -4.70 7.85
CA VAL A 143 -12.65 -3.59 7.08
C VAL A 143 -11.23 -3.90 6.60
N SER A 144 -10.36 -4.50 7.42
CA SER A 144 -8.99 -4.86 7.01
C SER A 144 -8.91 -6.11 6.12
N ARG A 145 -9.97 -6.94 6.10
CA ARG A 145 -10.01 -8.19 5.34
C ARG A 145 -10.22 -7.99 3.83
N SER A 146 -10.91 -6.94 3.41
CA SER A 146 -11.30 -6.78 2.00
C SER A 146 -10.12 -6.33 1.14
N VAL A 147 -9.32 -5.39 1.64
CA VAL A 147 -8.20 -4.77 0.89
C VAL A 147 -7.11 -5.79 0.54
N ALA A 148 -6.64 -6.52 1.55
CA ALA A 148 -5.53 -7.45 1.39
C ALA A 148 -5.93 -8.74 0.65
N ARG A 149 -7.16 -9.25 0.85
CA ARG A 149 -7.65 -10.45 0.14
C ARG A 149 -8.00 -10.18 -1.31
N TRP A 150 -8.55 -9.00 -1.61
CA TRP A 150 -8.94 -8.65 -2.97
C TRP A 150 -7.70 -8.39 -3.86
N ALA A 151 -6.73 -7.60 -3.38
CA ALA A 151 -5.52 -7.27 -4.15
C ALA A 151 -4.63 -8.49 -4.46
N SER A 152 -4.50 -9.43 -3.50
CA SER A 152 -3.66 -10.64 -3.69
C SER A 152 -4.35 -11.74 -4.51
N SER A 153 -5.65 -11.97 -4.30
CA SER A 153 -6.40 -13.02 -5.00
C SER A 153 -6.81 -12.63 -6.42
N TRP A 154 -7.12 -11.35 -6.68
CA TRP A 154 -7.63 -10.91 -7.98
C TRP A 154 -6.52 -10.67 -9.00
N PHE A 155 -5.40 -10.07 -8.56
CA PHE A 155 -4.25 -9.79 -9.44
C PHE A 155 -3.67 -11.08 -10.03
N VAL A 156 -3.50 -12.14 -9.23
CA VAL A 156 -3.00 -13.44 -9.71
C VAL A 156 -3.99 -14.15 -10.63
N SER A 157 -5.30 -14.00 -10.41
CA SER A 157 -6.32 -14.76 -11.16
C SER A 157 -6.79 -14.10 -12.46
N HIS A 158 -6.57 -12.80 -12.65
CA HIS A 158 -7.14 -12.05 -13.79
C HIS A 158 -6.11 -11.24 -14.61
N THR A 159 -4.81 -11.33 -14.28
CA THR A 159 -3.73 -10.78 -15.14
C THR A 159 -2.87 -11.85 -15.83
N TRP A 160 -2.93 -13.11 -15.37
CA TRP A 160 -2.27 -14.27 -15.99
C TRP A 160 -3.25 -15.44 -16.15
N GLY A 161 -4.35 -15.20 -16.86
CA GLY A 161 -5.32 -16.19 -17.32
C GLY A 161 -5.77 -15.86 -18.73
#